data_AF-Q5V4U9-F1
#
_entry.id   AF-Q5V4U9-F1
#
_cell.length_a   1.000
_cell.length_b   1.000
_cell.length_c   1.000
_cell.angle_alpha   90.00
_cell.angle_beta   90.00
_cell.angle_gamma   90.00
#
_symmetry.space_group_name_H-M   'P 1'
#
loop_
_entity.id
_entity.type
_entity.pdbx_description
1 polymer ?
#
loop_
_entity_poly.entity_id
_entity_poly.type
_entity_poly.pdbx_seq_one_letter_code
_entity_poly.pdbx_strand_id
1 'polypeptide(L)'
;MGVRPPADNSDEPDVIEFGIAALDARLSDVDIEYPATAREVRDAAGHVAVPFDASGHSMTLSEALDETTATEFDNEQELLNDLHPIFERKREATRNSILSQLRALVPF
;
A
#
# COMPACT_ATOMS: atom_id res chain seq x y z
N MET A 1 -46.58 -0.46 25.66
CA MET A 1 -45.14 -0.62 25.95
C MET A 1 -44.45 -1.00 24.65
N GLY A 2 -43.93 -0.02 23.91
CA GLY A 2 -43.22 -0.27 22.64
C GLY A 2 -41.75 -0.55 22.93
N VAL A 3 -41.27 -1.74 22.60
CA VAL A 3 -39.86 -2.12 22.68
C VAL A 3 -39.11 -1.39 21.56
N ARG A 4 -38.10 -0.60 21.94
CA ARG A 4 -37.13 0.01 21.03
C ARG A 4 -36.15 -1.10 20.58
N PRO A 5 -35.92 -1.32 19.28
CA PRO A 5 -34.87 -2.22 18.82
C PRO A 5 -33.49 -1.69 19.24
N PRO A 6 -32.52 -2.55 19.60
CA PRO A 6 -31.17 -2.11 19.88
C PRO A 6 -30.57 -1.44 18.63
N ALA A 7 -29.77 -0.40 18.86
CA ALA A 7 -29.03 0.30 17.82
C ALA A 7 -28.07 -0.69 17.16
N ASP A 8 -28.15 -0.74 15.84
CA ASP A 8 -27.18 -1.36 14.95
C ASP A 8 -25.84 -0.68 15.26
N ASN A 9 -24.96 -1.37 16.02
CA ASN A 9 -23.56 -0.95 16.09
C ASN A 9 -23.01 -1.26 14.71
N SER A 10 -22.93 -0.21 13.89
CA SER A 10 -22.21 -0.22 12.63
C SER A 10 -20.75 -0.54 12.96
N ASP A 11 -20.43 -1.84 13.04
CA ASP A 11 -19.08 -2.32 12.78
C ASP A 11 -18.83 -1.98 11.31
N GLU A 12 -18.41 -0.73 11.05
CA GLU A 12 -17.76 -0.39 9.81
C GLU A 12 -16.66 -1.45 9.64
N PRO A 13 -16.68 -2.26 8.56
CA PRO A 13 -15.68 -3.31 8.42
C PRO A 13 -14.32 -2.62 8.49
N ASP A 14 -13.41 -3.13 9.33
CA ASP A 14 -12.00 -2.73 9.31
C ASP A 14 -11.51 -2.93 7.87
N VAL A 15 -11.54 -1.85 7.08
CA VAL A 15 -11.11 -1.89 5.69
C VAL A 15 -9.61 -2.10 5.76
N ILE A 16 -9.17 -3.32 5.47
CA ILE A 16 -7.74 -3.62 5.45
C ILE A 16 -7.18 -2.98 4.17
N GLU A 17 -6.51 -1.84 4.34
CA GLU A 17 -5.90 -1.08 3.26
C GLU A 17 -4.56 -1.71 2.83
N PHE A 18 -4.30 -1.70 1.52
CA PHE A 18 -3.06 -2.20 0.94
C PHE A 18 -2.62 -1.33 -0.24
N GLY A 19 -1.32 -1.38 -0.56
CA GLY A 19 -0.73 -0.67 -1.68
C GLY A 19 -0.94 0.84 -1.54
N ILE A 20 -1.45 1.48 -2.58
CA ILE A 20 -1.61 2.94 -2.60
C ILE A 20 -2.61 3.48 -1.58
N ALA A 21 -3.66 2.73 -1.23
CA ALA A 21 -4.60 3.18 -0.20
C ALA A 21 -3.91 3.23 1.17
N ALA A 22 -3.10 2.21 1.49
CA ALA A 22 -2.31 2.20 2.72
C ALA A 22 -1.11 3.15 2.69
N LEU A 23 -0.70 3.62 1.50
CA LEU A 23 0.31 4.66 1.36
C LEU A 23 -0.33 6.03 1.58
N ASP A 24 -1.44 6.33 0.91
CA ASP A 24 -2.24 7.56 1.05
C ASP A 24 -2.60 7.87 2.52
N ALA A 25 -3.14 6.87 3.22
CA ALA A 25 -3.45 7.00 4.65
C ALA A 25 -2.22 7.32 5.51
N ARG A 26 -1.03 6.82 5.15
CA ARG A 26 0.21 7.09 5.89
C ARG A 26 0.89 8.39 5.48
N LEU A 27 0.76 8.80 4.23
CA LEU A 27 1.26 10.10 3.76
C LEU A 27 0.46 11.25 4.36
N SER A 28 -0.82 11.02 4.67
CA SER A 28 -1.64 11.99 5.41
C SER A 28 -1.07 12.38 6.80
N ASP A 29 -0.24 11.52 7.41
CA ASP A 29 0.45 11.79 8.68
C ASP A 29 1.83 12.45 8.49
N VAL A 30 2.30 12.59 7.25
CA VAL A 30 3.62 13.14 6.91
C VAL A 30 3.47 14.41 6.10
N ASP A 31 3.99 15.52 6.62
CA ASP A 31 4.01 16.79 5.89
C ASP A 31 5.05 16.75 4.75
N ILE A 32 4.59 16.52 3.52
CA ILE A 32 5.38 16.65 2.28
C ILE A 32 4.88 17.88 1.52
N GLU A 33 5.78 18.84 1.27
CA GLU A 33 5.48 19.99 0.42
C GLU A 33 5.73 19.63 -1.05
N TYR A 34 4.73 19.82 -1.90
CA TYR A 34 4.84 19.60 -3.35
C TYR A 34 4.99 20.92 -4.12
N PRO A 35 5.75 20.94 -5.24
CA PRO A 35 6.43 19.81 -5.88
C PRO A 35 7.61 19.29 -5.06
N ALA A 36 7.80 17.96 -5.06
CA ALA A 36 8.80 17.26 -4.26
C ALA A 36 9.63 16.30 -5.13
N THR A 37 10.94 16.28 -4.93
CA THR A 37 11.83 15.28 -5.55
C THR A 37 11.70 13.93 -4.88
N ALA A 38 12.01 12.84 -5.60
CA ALA A 38 12.07 11.50 -5.02
C ALA A 38 13.06 11.40 -3.85
N ARG A 39 14.08 12.27 -3.82
CA ARG A 39 15.02 12.37 -2.70
C ARG A 39 14.36 13.01 -1.47
N GLU A 40 13.61 14.10 -1.65
CA GLU A 40 12.88 14.76 -0.56
C GLU A 40 11.79 13.86 0.02
N VAL A 41 11.03 13.17 -0.85
CA VAL A 41 10.02 12.18 -0.42
C VAL A 41 10.69 11.04 0.36
N ARG A 42 11.86 10.56 -0.08
CA ARG A 42 12.63 9.54 0.65
C ARG A 42 13.12 10.03 2.00
N ASP A 43 13.63 11.25 2.08
CA ASP A 43 14.12 11.82 3.33
C ASP A 43 12.97 12.00 4.35
N ALA A 44 11.79 12.42 3.88
CA ALA A 44 10.61 12.63 4.71
C ALA A 44 9.91 11.32 5.12
N ALA A 45 9.59 10.48 4.14
CA ALA A 45 8.70 9.32 4.30
C ALA A 45 9.32 7.98 3.87
N GLY A 46 10.60 7.93 3.49
CA GLY A 46 11.24 6.71 2.97
C GLY A 46 11.23 5.52 3.93
N HIS A 47 11.15 5.78 5.24
CA HIS A 47 11.08 4.76 6.28
C HIS A 47 9.67 4.15 6.47
N VAL A 48 8.65 4.74 5.85
CA VAL A 48 7.27 4.29 5.96
C VAL A 48 7.10 2.93 5.27
N ALA A 49 6.69 1.92 6.02
CA ALA A 49 6.43 0.59 5.50
C ALA A 49 4.97 0.47 5.03
N VAL A 50 4.77 0.09 3.77
CA VAL A 50 3.47 -0.04 3.12
C VAL A 50 3.16 -1.52 2.85
N PRO A 51 2.07 -2.07 3.41
CA PRO A 51 1.63 -3.43 3.12
C PRO A 51 1.05 -3.48 1.71
N PHE A 52 1.45 -4.46 0.90
CA PHE A 52 0.98 -4.58 -0.48
C PHE A 52 0.10 -5.82 -0.70
N ASP A 53 -0.04 -6.70 0.30
CA ASP A 53 -0.97 -7.82 0.26
C ASP A 53 -1.50 -8.23 1.65
N ALA A 54 -2.56 -9.06 1.63
CA ALA A 54 -3.20 -9.60 2.83
C ALA A 54 -2.40 -10.70 3.53
N SER A 55 -1.26 -11.13 2.99
CA SER A 55 -0.38 -12.14 3.60
C SER A 55 0.57 -11.51 4.63
N GLY A 56 0.56 -10.19 4.77
CA GLY A 56 1.41 -9.43 5.68
C GLY A 56 2.71 -8.96 5.05
N HIS A 57 2.88 -9.08 3.73
CA HIS A 57 4.05 -8.52 3.07
C HIS A 57 3.96 -7.00 2.97
N SER A 58 5.07 -6.34 3.24
CA SER A 58 5.22 -4.89 3.13
C SER A 58 6.55 -4.53 2.51
N MET A 59 6.63 -3.31 1.97
CA MET A 59 7.86 -2.71 1.49
C MET A 59 7.89 -1.24 1.90
N THR A 60 9.07 -0.70 2.10
CA THR A 60 9.25 0.71 2.44
C THR A 60 9.01 1.61 1.23
N LEU A 61 8.60 2.85 1.50
CA LEU A 61 8.47 3.86 0.45
C LEU A 61 9.82 4.10 -0.26
N SER A 62 10.94 4.06 0.47
CA SER A 62 12.27 4.13 -0.13
C SER A 62 12.50 3.03 -1.16
N GLU A 63 12.15 1.78 -0.85
CA GLU A 63 12.28 0.67 -1.80
C GLU A 63 11.35 0.85 -3.01
N ALA A 64 10.15 1.41 -2.81
CA ALA A 64 9.23 1.68 -3.91
C ALA A 64 9.77 2.78 -4.83
N LEU A 65 10.37 3.82 -4.25
CA LEU A 65 11.05 4.91 -4.97
C LEU A 65 12.32 4.44 -5.69
N ASP A 66 12.97 3.37 -5.24
CA ASP A 66 14.11 2.78 -5.96
C ASP A 66 13.69 2.02 -7.23
N GLU A 67 12.42 1.61 -7.31
CA GLU A 67 11.88 0.90 -8.48
C GLU A 67 11.14 1.81 -9.47
N THR A 68 10.88 3.07 -9.10
CA THR A 68 10.32 4.05 -10.04
C THR A 68 11.41 4.76 -10.84
N THR A 69 11.07 5.17 -12.05
CA THR A 69 11.92 6.05 -12.87
C THR A 69 11.63 7.53 -12.63
N ALA A 70 10.56 7.84 -11.89
CA ALA A 70 10.20 9.21 -11.54
C ALA A 70 11.22 9.82 -10.58
N THR A 71 11.57 11.08 -10.81
CA THR A 71 12.57 11.80 -10.00
C THR A 71 11.98 12.99 -9.24
N GLU A 72 10.76 13.39 -9.60
CA GLU A 72 10.01 14.51 -9.05
C GLU A 72 8.52 14.22 -9.19
N PHE A 73 7.72 14.79 -8.30
CA PHE A 73 6.27 14.65 -8.24
C PHE A 73 5.66 16.04 -8.03
N ASP A 74 4.73 16.43 -8.88
CA ASP A 74 4.04 17.73 -8.80
C ASP A 74 3.02 17.76 -7.64
N ASN A 75 2.52 16.60 -7.25
CA ASN A 75 1.52 16.43 -6.19
C ASN A 75 1.50 14.99 -5.67
N GLU A 76 0.80 14.79 -4.55
CA GLU A 76 0.65 13.49 -3.90
C GLU A 76 -0.02 12.43 -4.80
N GLN A 77 -1.04 12.83 -5.56
CA GLN A 77 -1.75 11.90 -6.46
C GLN A 77 -0.81 11.32 -7.53
N GLU A 78 0.12 12.13 -8.05
CA GLU A 78 1.14 11.69 -9.00
C GLU A 78 2.10 10.69 -8.35
N LEU A 79 2.60 10.97 -7.15
CA LEU A 79 3.40 10.02 -6.37
C LEU A 79 2.69 8.67 -6.17
N LEU A 80 1.42 8.70 -5.76
CA LEU A 80 0.62 7.48 -5.57
C LEU A 80 0.44 6.71 -6.88
N ASN A 81 0.13 7.41 -7.97
CA ASN A 81 -0.08 6.81 -9.28
C ASN A 81 1.20 6.15 -9.82
N ASP A 82 2.36 6.78 -9.62
CA ASP A 82 3.65 6.26 -10.08
C ASP A 82 4.11 5.05 -9.28
N LEU A 83 3.76 4.98 -7.99
CA LEU A 83 4.09 3.84 -7.14
C LEU A 83 3.07 2.70 -7.22
N HIS A 84 1.84 2.96 -7.71
CA HIS A 84 0.81 1.94 -7.85
C HIS A 84 1.26 0.70 -8.65
N PRO A 85 1.88 0.83 -9.85
CA PRO A 85 2.37 -0.32 -10.61
C PRO A 85 3.45 -1.11 -9.89
N ILE A 86 4.25 -0.47 -9.02
CA ILE A 86 5.30 -1.12 -8.25
C ILE A 86 4.68 -2.06 -7.21
N PHE A 87 3.71 -1.57 -6.45
CA PHE A 87 3.00 -2.37 -5.46
C PHE A 87 2.24 -3.55 -6.10
N GLU A 88 1.55 -3.32 -7.24
CA GLU A 88 0.82 -4.40 -7.91
C GLU A 88 1.79 -5.46 -8.47
N ARG A 89 2.95 -5.06 -9.02
CA ARG A 89 3.97 -6.01 -9.48
C ARG A 89 4.49 -6.89 -8.34
N LYS A 90 4.76 -6.32 -7.16
CA LYS A 90 5.17 -7.09 -5.97
C LYS A 90 4.09 -8.05 -5.54
N ARG A 91 2.84 -7.59 -5.50
CA ARG A 91 1.67 -8.42 -5.17
C ARG A 91 1.52 -9.61 -6.13
N GLU A 92 1.62 -9.38 -7.43
CA GLU A 92 1.56 -10.44 -8.45
C GLU A 92 2.71 -11.43 -8.31
N ALA A 93 3.94 -10.94 -8.09
CA ALA A 93 5.12 -11.78 -7.90
C ALA A 93 4.95 -12.74 -6.71
N THR A 94 4.48 -12.22 -5.57
CA THR A 94 4.23 -13.03 -4.37
C THR A 94 3.11 -14.05 -4.60
N ARG A 95 2.01 -13.64 -5.23
CA ARG A 95 0.90 -14.55 -5.57
C ARG A 95 1.36 -15.71 -6.46
N ASN A 96 2.13 -15.41 -7.50
CA ASN A 96 2.68 -16.43 -8.40
C ASN A 96 3.64 -17.39 -7.68
N SER A 97 4.46 -16.89 -6.75
CA SER A 97 5.34 -17.74 -5.92
C SER A 97 4.55 -18.71 -5.05
N ILE A 98 3.49 -18.25 -4.39
CA ILE A 98 2.66 -19.11 -3.53
C ILE A 98 1.98 -20.20 -4.35
N LEU A 99 1.41 -19.86 -5.51
CA LEU A 99 0.79 -20.83 -6.41
C LEU A 99 1.78 -21.88 -6.91
N SER A 100 3.03 -21.47 -7.20
CA SER A 100 4.09 -22.36 -7.62
C SER A 100 4.48 -23.37 -6.52
N GLN A 101 4.58 -22.91 -5.28
CA GLN A 101 4.88 -23.76 -4.13
C GLN A 101 3.78 -24.78 -3.83
N LEU A 102 2.50 -24.37 -3.94
CA LEU A 102 1.37 -25.29 -3.77
C LEU A 102 1.32 -26.35 -4.88
N ARG A 103 1.61 -25.96 -6.14
CA ARG A 103 1.66 -26.89 -7.27
C ARG A 103 2.78 -27.92 -7.11
N ALA A 104 3.91 -27.56 -6.51
CA ALA A 104 5.02 -28.47 -6.27
C ALA A 104 4.70 -29.59 -5.26
N LEU A 105 3.66 -29.42 -4.43
CA LEU A 105 3.25 -30.39 -3.41
C LEU A 105 2.19 -31.39 -3.92
N VAL A 106 1.63 -31.18 -5.12
CA VAL A 106 0.66 -32.11 -5.73
C VAL A 106 1.43 -33.09 -6.63
N PRO A 107 1.49 -34.39 -6.30
CA PRO A 107 2.05 -35.39 -7.20
C PRO A 107 1.13 -35.53 -8.43
N PHE A 108 1.74 -35.59 -9.60
CA PHE A 108 1.07 -35.78 -10.90
C PHE A 108 0.38 -37.15 -11.02
#